data_AF-A0A970IEX8-F1
#
_entry.id   AF-A0A970IEX8-F1
#
_cell.length_a   1.000
_cell.length_b   1.000
_cell.length_c   1.000
_cell.angle_alpha   90.00
_cell.angle_beta   90.00
_cell.angle_gamma   90.00
#
_symmetry.space_group_name_H-M   'P 1'
#
loop_
_entity.id
_entity.type
_entity.pdbx_description
1 polymer ?
#
loop_
_entity_poly.entity_id
_entity_poly.type
_entity_poly.pdbx_seq_one_letter_code
_entity_poly.pdbx_strand_id
1 'polypeptide(L)' 'IAMGKLNKFFKEFTLEDQVFVKDGKITVKEYLKTIDPEVKVTGFHRFSLND' A
#
# COMPACT_ATOMS: atom_id res chain seq x y z
N ILE A 1 17.94 2.44 15.59
CA ILE A 1 16.70 1.91 14.94
C ILE A 1 17.09 1.40 13.56
N ALA A 2 16.81 0.15 13.21
CA ALA A 2 17.20 -0.42 11.93
C ALA A 2 16.25 0.02 10.81
N MET A 3 16.63 1.04 10.02
CA MET A 3 15.79 1.61 8.94
C MET A 3 15.33 0.55 7.93
N GLY A 4 16.15 -0.46 7.64
CA GLY A 4 15.77 -1.55 6.73
C GLY A 4 14.53 -2.32 7.19
N LYS A 5 14.37 -2.56 8.50
CA LYS A 5 13.19 -3.23 9.06
C LYS A 5 11.94 -2.36 8.95
N LEU A 6 12.10 -1.05 9.16
CA LEU A 6 11.00 -0.08 9.02
C LEU A 6 10.54 0.04 7.56
N ASN A 7 11.48 0.11 6.62
CA ASN A 7 11.16 0.15 5.18
C ASN A 7 10.44 -1.13 4.74
N LYS A 8 10.86 -2.30 5.25
CA LYS A 8 10.18 -3.57 4.98
C LYS A 8 8.75 -3.56 5.54
N PHE A 9 8.56 -3.05 6.76
CA PHE A 9 7.25 -2.94 7.38
C PHE A 9 6.27 -2.11 6.53
N PHE A 10 6.69 -0.95 6.02
CA PHE A 10 5.83 -0.13 5.14
C PHE A 10 5.43 -0.88 3.87
N LYS A 11 6.38 -1.53 3.19
CA LYS A 11 6.11 -2.29 1.95
C LYS A 11 5.18 -3.49 2.14
N GLU A 12 5.18 -4.11 3.33
CA GLU A 12 4.38 -5.32 3.60
C GLU A 12 3.03 -5.00 4.26
N PHE A 13 2.97 -3.98 5.12
CA PHE A 13 1.83 -3.76 6.02
C PHE A 13 1.15 -2.39 5.87
N THR A 14 1.62 -1.51 4.99
CA THR A 14 1.01 -0.19 4.77
C THR A 14 0.44 -0.09 3.36
N LEU A 15 -0.88 0.11 3.24
CA LEU A 15 -1.60 0.07 1.97
C LEU A 15 -0.96 0.94 0.88
N GLU A 16 -0.62 2.19 1.19
CA GLU A 16 -0.07 3.12 0.21
C GLU A 16 1.32 2.74 -0.31
N ASP A 17 2.17 2.17 0.54
CA ASP A 17 3.56 1.82 0.22
C ASP A 17 3.71 0.39 -0.35
N GLN A 18 2.62 -0.39 -0.34
CA GLN A 18 2.56 -1.72 -0.96
C GLN A 18 2.64 -1.63 -2.47
N VAL A 19 3.24 -2.66 -3.08
CA VAL A 19 3.24 -2.86 -4.54
C VAL A 19 1.81 -3.10 -5.01
N PHE A 20 1.41 -2.43 -6.09
CA PHE A 20 0.09 -2.56 -6.65
C PHE A 20 -0.09 -3.93 -7.32
N VAL A 21 -1.07 -4.71 -6.86
CA VAL A 21 -1.27 -6.10 -7.29
C VAL A 21 -1.54 -6.26 -8.80
N LYS A 22 -2.07 -5.22 -9.46
CA LYS A 22 -2.33 -5.24 -10.92
C LYS A 22 -1.14 -4.75 -11.75
N ASP A 23 -0.24 -3.99 -11.13
CA ASP A 23 0.99 -3.51 -11.76
C ASP A 23 2.13 -3.59 -10.74
N GLY A 24 2.87 -4.70 -10.81
CA GLY A 24 3.94 -5.04 -9.88
C GLY A 24 5.16 -4.11 -9.90
N LYS A 25 5.12 -3.01 -10.67
CA LYS A 25 6.21 -2.03 -10.78
C LYS A 25 5.97 -0.77 -9.96
N ILE A 26 4.73 -0.46 -9.62
CA ILE A 26 4.33 0.76 -8.92
C ILE A 26 3.69 0.42 -7.57
N THR A 27 3.64 1.41 -6.69
CA THR A 27 2.92 1.34 -5.42
C THR A 27 1.44 1.69 -5.59
N VAL A 28 0.61 1.33 -4.61
CA VAL A 28 -0.80 1.76 -4.57
C VAL A 28 -0.89 3.29 -4.57
N LYS A 29 -0.01 3.99 -3.84
CA LYS A 29 0.04 5.46 -3.81
C LYS A 29 0.32 6.07 -5.18
N GLU A 30 1.28 5.52 -5.92
CA GLU A 30 1.61 5.98 -7.26
C GLU A 30 0.45 5.76 -8.22
N TYR A 31 -0.21 4.60 -8.13
CA TYR A 31 -1.42 4.33 -8.90
C TYR A 31 -2.52 5.35 -8.59
N LEU A 32 -2.82 5.63 -7.32
CA LEU A 32 -3.86 6.58 -6.92
C LEU A 32 -3.63 7.98 -7.49
N LYS A 33 -2.38 8.47 -7.50
CA LYS A 33 -2.01 9.76 -8.09
C LYS A 33 -2.29 9.85 -9.59
N THR A 34 -2.28 8.73 -10.32
CA THR A 34 -2.62 8.71 -11.76
C THR A 34 -4.12 8.92 -12.02
N ILE A 35 -4.95 8.63 -11.01
CA ILE A 35 -6.41 8.81 -11.08
C ILE A 35 -6.79 10.22 -10.65
N ASP A 36 -6.33 10.65 -9.47
CA ASP A 36 -6.52 11.98 -8.92
C ASP A 36 -5.42 12.26 -7.89
N PRO A 37 -4.61 13.33 -8.04
CA PRO A 37 -3.56 13.68 -7.08
C PRO A 37 -4.02 13.91 -5.64
N GLU A 38 -5.29 14.25 -5.41
CA GLU A 38 -5.84 14.57 -4.10
C GLU A 38 -6.63 13.42 -3.46
N VAL A 39 -6.80 12.30 -4.15
CA VAL A 39 -7.58 11.16 -3.64
C VAL A 39 -6.92 10.57 -2.39
N LYS A 40 -7.76 10.23 -1.41
CA LYS A 40 -7.33 9.64 -0.13
C LYS A 40 -8.13 8.40 0.18
N VAL A 41 -7.44 7.35 0.61
CA VAL A 41 -8.10 6.18 1.21
C VAL A 41 -8.46 6.53 2.65
N THR A 42 -9.76 6.58 2.93
CA THR A 42 -10.27 6.92 4.28
C THR A 42 -10.28 5.71 5.22
N GLY A 43 -10.27 4.50 4.68
CA GLY A 43 -10.19 3.25 5.42
C GLY A 43 -10.44 2.05 4.52
N PHE A 44 -10.06 0.86 4.99
CA PHE A 44 -10.38 -0.41 4.34
C PHE A 44 -10.60 -1.48 5.41
N HIS A 45 -11.41 -2.50 5.11
CA HIS A 45 -11.65 -3.64 5.98
C HIS A 45 -11.41 -4.91 5.16
N ARG A 46 -10.60 -5.83 5.69
CA ARG A 46 -10.34 -7.13 5.07
C ARG A 46 -10.92 -8.23 5.95
N PHE A 47 -11.82 -9.03 5.38
CA PHE A 47 -12.35 -10.23 6.00
C PHE A 47 -11.74 -11.46 5.32
N SER A 48 -11.40 -12.47 6.10
CA SER A 48 -10.90 -13.78 5.65
C SER A 48 -11.63 -14.86 6.44
N LEU A 49 -12.02 -15.95 5.77
CA LEU A 49 -12.67 -17.08 6.44
C LEU A 49 -11.67 -18.00 7.16
N ASN A 50 -10.36 -17.80 6.92
CA ASN A 50 -9.28 -18.69 7.34
C ASN A 50 -8.22 -18.01 8.21
N ASP A 51 -8.46 -16.78 8.68
CA ASP A 51 -7.53 -16.06 9.58
C ASP A 51 -7.93 -16.24 11.06
#